data_AF-A0A1G9PEW7-F1
#
_entry.id   AF-A0A1G9PEW7-F1
#
_cell.length_a   1.000
_cell.length_b   1.000
_cell.length_c   1.000
_cell.angle_alpha   90.00
_cell.angle_beta   90.00
_cell.angle_gamma   90.00
#
_symmetry.space_group_name_H-M   'P 1'
#
loop_
_entity.id
_entity.type
_entity.pdbx_description
1 polymer ?
#
loop_
_entity_poly.entity_id
_entity_poly.type
_entity_poly.pdbx_seq_one_letter_code
_entity_poly.pdbx_strand_id
1 'polypeptide(L)'
;MATDRQIAANQANAVKSTGPKTKKGKNASARNAIKHGLTMPPPQDEVLQWMKIILNTADLSLDTLGDDPFSHATLRLAEAEAQHERATSAEREAAAKLARYAKSHQETDLLKLDFEDMDDPAVLTAMLKGQHDAFTLGGLKILLASNTNRIPRLVGKLETINRYVRQAERQKARALVAWQKAKKLSA
;
A
#
# COMPACT_ATOMS: atom_id res chain seq x y z
N MET A 1 -19.63 14.12 -22.69
CA MET A 1 -19.38 15.45 -22.11
C MET A 1 -19.95 15.46 -20.69
N ALA A 2 -19.35 16.20 -19.76
CA ALA A 2 -19.88 16.30 -18.39
C ALA A 2 -21.16 17.16 -18.38
N THR A 3 -22.15 16.77 -17.58
CA THR A 3 -23.42 17.51 -17.47
C THR A 3 -23.23 18.79 -16.65
N ASP A 4 -24.10 19.77 -16.82
CA ASP A 4 -24.06 21.03 -16.04
C ASP A 4 -24.10 20.79 -14.53
N ARG A 5 -24.85 19.75 -14.12
CA ARG A 5 -24.89 19.28 -12.73
C ARG A 5 -23.54 18.73 -12.26
N GLN A 6 -22.82 18.00 -13.10
CA GLN A 6 -21.46 17.52 -12.79
C GLN A 6 -20.45 18.68 -12.74
N ILE A 7 -20.58 19.69 -13.62
CA ILE A 7 -19.73 20.87 -13.64
C ILE A 7 -19.91 21.72 -12.38
N ALA A 8 -21.15 22.03 -12.00
CA ALA A 8 -21.46 22.80 -10.79
C ALA A 8 -21.01 22.07 -9.52
N ALA A 9 -21.19 20.75 -9.44
CA ALA A 9 -20.70 19.95 -8.33
C ALA A 9 -19.16 19.95 -8.25
N ASN A 10 -18.47 19.81 -9.39
CA ASN A 10 -17.01 19.88 -9.44
C ASN A 10 -16.48 21.25 -9.01
N GLN A 11 -17.13 22.34 -9.41
CA GLN A 11 -16.76 23.69 -8.98
C GLN A 11 -16.95 23.88 -7.47
N ALA A 12 -18.10 23.47 -6.92
CA ALA A 12 -18.36 23.53 -5.48
C ALA A 12 -17.37 22.68 -4.66
N ASN A 13 -17.02 21.49 -5.17
CA ASN A 13 -16.02 20.61 -4.55
C ASN A 13 -14.60 21.16 -4.66
N ALA A 14 -14.27 21.85 -5.76
CA ALA A 14 -12.97 22.49 -5.96
C ALA A 14 -12.73 23.62 -4.95
N VAL A 15 -13.75 24.43 -4.64
CA VAL A 15 -13.68 25.47 -3.60
C VAL A 15 -13.37 24.85 -2.22
N LYS A 16 -13.90 23.65 -1.94
CA LYS A 16 -13.68 22.91 -0.68
C LYS A 16 -12.37 22.11 -0.64
N SER A 17 -11.79 21.77 -1.79
CA SER A 17 -10.65 20.85 -1.91
C SER A 17 -9.35 21.54 -2.34
N THR A 18 -9.10 22.77 -1.89
CA THR A 18 -7.90 23.57 -2.25
C THR A 18 -6.59 23.11 -1.59
N GLY A 19 -6.52 21.84 -1.18
CA GLY A 19 -5.40 21.27 -0.45
C GLY A 19 -5.08 22.00 0.86
N PRO A 20 -4.11 21.50 1.64
CA PRO A 20 -3.69 22.19 2.85
C PRO A 20 -2.88 23.46 2.52
N LYS A 21 -3.41 24.63 2.90
CA LYS A 21 -2.75 25.93 2.73
C LYS A 21 -1.68 26.23 3.80
N THR A 22 -1.73 25.52 4.93
CA THR A 22 -0.81 25.75 6.07
C THR A 22 0.40 24.83 6.01
N LYS A 23 1.55 25.28 6.54
CA LYS A 23 2.77 24.46 6.65
C LYS A 23 2.51 23.14 7.41
N LYS A 24 1.71 23.19 8.48
CA LYS A 24 1.27 22.01 9.25
C LYS A 24 0.43 21.05 8.40
N GLY A 25 -0.54 21.56 7.63
CA GLY A 25 -1.36 20.75 6.75
C GLY A 25 -0.56 20.14 5.59
N LYS A 26 0.37 20.90 5.00
CA LYS A 26 1.30 20.41 3.96
C LYS A 26 2.18 19.28 4.51
N ASN A 27 2.74 19.46 5.70
CA ASN A 27 3.54 18.43 6.36
C ASN A 27 2.72 17.17 6.70
N ALA A 28 1.47 17.33 7.12
CA ALA A 28 0.57 16.19 7.35
C ALA A 28 0.28 15.42 6.05
N SER A 29 0.01 16.14 4.96
CA SER A 29 -0.18 15.53 3.63
C SER A 29 1.08 14.84 3.12
N ALA A 30 2.27 15.44 3.31
CA ALA A 30 3.55 14.85 2.93
C ALA A 30 3.84 13.56 3.73
N ARG A 31 3.49 13.54 5.02
CA ARG A 31 3.60 12.34 5.85
C ARG A 31 2.68 11.22 5.40
N ASN A 32 1.55 11.50 4.74
CA ASN A 32 0.70 10.44 4.20
C ASN A 32 1.40 9.66 3.07
N ALA A 33 2.22 10.35 2.26
CA ALA A 33 3.05 9.70 1.24
C ALA A 33 4.14 8.82 1.87
N ILE A 34 4.80 9.32 2.91
CA ILE A 34 5.89 8.62 3.62
C ILE A 34 5.37 7.43 4.45
N LYS A 35 4.20 7.55 5.07
CA LYS A 35 3.68 6.56 6.05
C LYS A 35 3.31 5.21 5.41
N HIS A 36 2.94 5.22 4.14
CA HIS A 36 2.44 4.02 3.46
C HIS A 36 3.21 3.71 2.17
N GLY A 37 3.90 4.67 1.55
CA GLY A 37 4.67 4.47 0.30
C GLY A 37 3.81 4.19 -0.95
N LEU A 38 2.57 3.73 -0.77
CA LEU A 38 1.60 3.34 -1.80
C LEU A 38 0.99 4.50 -2.60
N THR A 39 1.36 5.73 -2.31
CA THR A 39 0.97 6.92 -3.10
C THR A 39 2.16 7.63 -3.74
N MET A 40 3.38 7.15 -3.46
CA MET A 40 4.59 7.64 -4.14
C MET A 40 4.74 6.91 -5.47
N PRO A 41 5.26 7.60 -6.52
CA PRO A 41 5.64 6.94 -7.76
C PRO A 41 6.53 5.72 -7.49
N PRO A 42 6.38 4.65 -8.29
CA PRO A 42 7.30 3.52 -8.23
C PRO A 42 8.73 3.97 -8.57
N PRO A 43 9.76 3.33 -7.99
CA PRO A 43 11.14 3.60 -8.36
C PRO A 43 11.39 3.23 -9.82
N GLN A 44 12.33 3.94 -10.46
CA GLN A 44 12.59 3.79 -11.90
C GLN A 44 12.97 2.36 -12.29
N ASP A 45 13.69 1.64 -11.43
CA ASP A 45 14.10 0.25 -11.69
C ASP A 45 12.90 -0.70 -11.81
N GLU A 46 11.87 -0.52 -10.99
CA GLU A 46 10.64 -1.33 -11.07
C GLU A 46 9.86 -1.00 -12.35
N VAL A 47 9.76 0.28 -12.70
CA VAL A 47 9.11 0.72 -13.95
C VAL A 47 9.83 0.12 -15.16
N LEU A 48 11.16 0.15 -15.16
CA LEU A 48 12.00 -0.45 -16.18
C LEU A 48 11.76 -1.96 -16.35
N GLN A 49 11.68 -2.71 -15.24
CA GLN A 49 11.35 -4.13 -15.28
C GLN A 49 10.00 -4.38 -15.95
N TRP A 50 8.98 -3.61 -15.60
CA TRP A 50 7.66 -3.74 -16.23
C TRP A 50 7.67 -3.34 -17.71
N MET A 51 8.41 -2.32 -18.10
CA MET A 51 8.56 -1.95 -19.51
C MET A 51 9.20 -3.08 -20.32
N LYS A 52 10.26 -3.71 -19.80
CA LYS A 52 10.91 -4.87 -20.43
C LYS A 52 9.92 -6.02 -20.66
N ILE A 53 9.07 -6.28 -19.66
CA ILE A 53 8.01 -7.30 -19.75
C ILE A 53 6.96 -6.92 -20.81
N ILE A 54 6.46 -5.68 -20.80
CA ILE A 54 5.42 -5.20 -21.72
C ILE A 54 5.90 -5.22 -23.18
N LEU A 55 7.12 -4.77 -23.42
CA LEU A 55 7.73 -4.74 -24.76
C LEU A 55 8.37 -6.07 -25.15
N ASN A 56 8.46 -7.03 -24.23
CA ASN A 56 9.17 -8.29 -24.41
C ASN A 56 10.63 -8.10 -24.91
N THR A 57 11.34 -7.16 -24.28
CA THR A 57 12.72 -6.77 -24.64
C THR A 57 13.62 -6.78 -23.41
N ALA A 58 14.61 -7.69 -23.38
CA ALA A 58 15.48 -7.87 -22.21
C ALA A 58 16.49 -6.71 -22.02
N ASP A 59 17.00 -6.16 -23.13
CA ASP A 59 18.09 -5.18 -23.16
C ASP A 59 17.61 -3.73 -23.25
N LEU A 60 16.36 -3.46 -22.85
CA LEU A 60 15.79 -2.13 -22.90
C LEU A 60 16.50 -1.17 -21.93
N SER A 61 16.95 -0.03 -22.45
CA SER A 61 17.38 1.15 -21.67
C SER A 61 16.40 2.30 -21.89
N LEU A 62 16.08 3.07 -20.84
CA LEU A 62 15.22 4.26 -20.95
C LEU A 62 15.78 5.29 -21.93
N ASP A 63 17.11 5.37 -22.05
CA ASP A 63 17.80 6.33 -22.92
C ASP A 63 17.64 6.01 -24.41
N THR A 64 17.26 4.76 -24.73
CA THR A 64 17.05 4.29 -26.10
C THR A 64 15.60 4.42 -26.57
N LEU A 65 14.71 4.89 -25.69
CA LEU A 65 13.29 5.01 -25.99
C LEU A 65 13.01 6.29 -26.81
N GLY A 66 12.26 6.15 -27.91
CA GLY A 66 11.85 7.30 -28.71
C GLY A 66 10.84 8.20 -27.98
N ASP A 67 10.78 9.47 -28.36
CA ASP A 67 9.78 10.43 -27.86
C ASP A 67 8.44 10.30 -28.62
N ASP A 68 7.99 9.06 -28.83
CA ASP A 68 6.79 8.76 -29.59
C ASP A 68 5.57 8.50 -28.66
N PRO A 69 4.33 8.72 -29.16
CA PRO A 69 3.12 8.51 -28.35
C PRO A 69 2.96 7.09 -27.79
N PHE A 70 3.54 6.08 -28.44
CA PHE A 70 3.50 4.68 -28.00
C PHE A 70 4.49 4.41 -26.86
N SER A 71 5.69 4.97 -26.92
CA SER A 71 6.69 4.99 -25.85
C SER A 71 6.14 5.64 -24.58
N HIS A 72 5.50 6.80 -24.69
CA HIS A 72 4.81 7.46 -23.56
C HIS A 72 3.67 6.62 -22.98
N ALA A 73 2.89 5.95 -23.83
CA ALA A 73 1.81 5.08 -23.37
C ALA A 73 2.34 3.82 -22.68
N THR A 74 3.49 3.30 -23.13
CA THR A 74 4.17 2.15 -22.54
C THR A 74 4.73 2.49 -21.16
N LEU A 75 5.40 3.64 -21.03
CA LEU A 75 5.87 4.14 -19.74
C LEU A 75 4.73 4.24 -18.73
N ARG A 76 3.61 4.87 -19.12
CA ARG A 76 2.42 5.01 -18.26
C ARG A 76 1.82 3.66 -17.84
N LEU A 77 1.81 2.68 -18.75
CA LEU A 77 1.35 1.33 -18.42
C LEU A 77 2.29 0.64 -17.44
N ALA A 78 3.60 0.76 -17.64
CA ALA A 78 4.60 0.18 -16.76
C ALA A 78 4.57 0.81 -15.36
N GLU A 79 4.44 2.13 -15.25
CA GLU A 79 4.25 2.82 -13.97
C GLU A 79 2.99 2.31 -13.25
N ALA A 80 1.89 2.12 -13.98
CA ALA A 80 0.64 1.62 -13.40
C ALA A 80 0.74 0.15 -12.95
N GLU A 81 1.45 -0.70 -13.69
CA GLU A 81 1.72 -2.10 -13.32
C GLU A 81 2.63 -2.18 -12.09
N ALA A 82 3.71 -1.40 -12.04
CA ALA A 82 4.60 -1.31 -10.89
C ALA A 82 3.82 -0.87 -9.64
N GLN A 83 2.99 0.17 -9.77
CA GLN A 83 2.19 0.64 -8.65
C GLN A 83 1.16 -0.38 -8.18
N HIS A 84 0.58 -1.14 -9.10
CA HIS A 84 -0.34 -2.22 -8.79
C HIS A 84 0.37 -3.33 -8.00
N GLU A 85 1.53 -3.82 -8.45
CA GLU A 85 2.26 -4.88 -7.75
C GLU A 85 2.70 -4.46 -6.35
N ARG A 86 3.15 -3.20 -6.18
CA ARG A 86 3.46 -2.66 -4.84
C ARG A 86 2.25 -2.65 -3.91
N ALA A 87 1.09 -2.24 -4.43
CA ALA A 87 -0.15 -2.23 -3.65
C ALA A 87 -0.60 -3.65 -3.26
N THR A 88 -0.55 -4.60 -4.20
CA THR A 88 -0.90 -6.01 -3.93
C THR A 88 0.10 -6.67 -2.99
N SER A 89 1.41 -6.38 -3.13
CA SER A 89 2.43 -6.88 -2.21
C SER A 89 2.22 -6.36 -0.79
N ALA A 90 1.86 -5.08 -0.63
CA ALA A 90 1.52 -4.52 0.67
C ALA A 90 0.24 -5.12 1.27
N GLU A 91 -0.75 -5.46 0.43
CA GLU A 91 -1.95 -6.20 0.87
C GLU A 91 -1.57 -7.58 1.39
N ARG A 92 -0.78 -8.35 0.62
CA ARG A 92 -0.29 -9.67 1.02
C ARG A 92 0.46 -9.62 2.36
N GLU A 93 1.34 -8.65 2.54
CA GLU A 93 2.09 -8.47 3.78
C GLU A 93 1.16 -8.13 4.97
N ALA A 94 0.20 -7.23 4.75
CA ALA A 94 -0.76 -6.85 5.80
C ALA A 94 -1.70 -8.01 6.17
N ALA A 95 -2.17 -8.77 5.18
CA ALA A 95 -2.98 -9.97 5.36
C ALA A 95 -2.20 -11.07 6.07
N ALA A 96 -0.94 -11.31 5.69
CA ALA A 96 -0.05 -12.27 6.36
C ALA A 96 0.18 -11.91 7.83
N LYS A 97 0.42 -10.62 8.13
CA LYS A 97 0.52 -10.13 9.52
C LYS A 97 -0.76 -10.41 10.30
N LEU A 98 -1.92 -10.12 9.74
CA LEU A 98 -3.21 -10.40 10.38
C LEU A 98 -3.43 -11.91 10.59
N ALA A 99 -3.06 -12.74 9.63
CA ALA A 99 -3.19 -14.19 9.71
C ALA A 99 -2.27 -14.80 10.79
N ARG A 100 -1.02 -14.31 10.92
CA ARG A 100 -0.12 -14.69 12.02
C ARG A 100 -0.73 -14.37 13.38
N TYR A 101 -1.24 -13.14 13.54
CA TYR A 101 -1.97 -12.75 14.75
C TYR A 101 -3.21 -13.60 15.03
N ALA A 102 -3.93 -14.04 14.00
CA ALA A 102 -5.08 -14.92 14.21
C ALA A 102 -4.65 -16.34 14.62
N LYS A 103 -3.54 -16.84 14.06
CA LYS A 103 -2.98 -18.17 14.35
C LYS A 103 -2.34 -18.23 15.74
N SER A 104 -1.68 -17.18 16.20
CA SER A 104 -1.13 -17.11 17.56
C SER A 104 -2.21 -17.26 18.64
N HIS A 105 -3.44 -16.81 18.36
CA HIS A 105 -4.58 -17.03 19.26
C HIS A 105 -5.07 -18.49 19.29
N GLN A 106 -4.63 -19.34 18.34
CA GLN A 106 -4.95 -20.77 18.30
C GLN A 106 -3.84 -21.64 18.91
N GLU A 107 -2.56 -21.21 18.84
CA GLU A 107 -1.42 -21.92 19.41
C GLU A 107 -1.22 -21.55 20.89
N THR A 108 -1.35 -22.53 21.79
CA THR A 108 -1.24 -22.31 23.25
C THR A 108 0.11 -22.75 23.82
N ASP A 109 0.94 -23.41 23.03
CA ASP A 109 2.26 -23.90 23.43
C ASP A 109 3.34 -22.81 23.26
N LEU A 110 3.77 -22.24 24.39
CA LEU A 110 4.76 -21.14 24.45
C LEU A 110 6.10 -21.46 23.77
N LEU A 111 6.48 -22.73 23.68
CA LEU A 111 7.78 -23.15 23.12
C LEU A 111 7.75 -23.27 21.59
N LYS A 112 6.56 -23.24 20.97
CA LYS A 112 6.38 -23.34 19.51
C LYS A 112 6.11 -22.00 18.85
N LEU A 113 6.02 -20.93 19.64
CA LEU A 113 5.78 -19.57 19.16
C LEU A 113 7.10 -18.94 18.69
N ASP A 114 7.06 -18.26 17.55
CA ASP A 114 8.23 -17.53 17.05
C ASP A 114 8.51 -16.29 17.93
N PHE A 115 9.76 -15.82 17.94
CA PHE A 115 10.16 -14.62 18.71
C PHE A 115 9.33 -13.37 18.34
N GLU A 116 8.84 -13.29 17.11
CA GLU A 116 7.96 -12.19 16.65
C GLU A 116 6.57 -12.21 17.33
N ASP A 117 6.16 -13.37 17.87
CA ASP A 117 4.86 -13.59 18.51
C ASP A 117 4.89 -13.36 20.03
N MET A 118 6.04 -13.00 20.62
CA MET A 118 6.16 -12.67 22.05
C MET A 118 5.37 -11.42 22.46
N ASP A 119 5.00 -10.57 21.49
CA ASP A 119 4.13 -9.41 21.70
C ASP A 119 2.66 -9.82 21.91
N ASP A 120 2.26 -11.06 21.62
CA ASP A 120 0.87 -11.52 21.51
C ASP A 120 0.06 -11.46 22.83
N PRO A 121 -1.24 -11.10 22.81
CA PRO A 121 -2.01 -10.94 24.04
C PRO A 121 -2.16 -12.25 24.83
N ALA A 122 -2.37 -13.38 24.16
CA ALA A 122 -2.52 -14.68 24.80
C ALA A 122 -1.19 -15.15 25.39
N VAL A 123 -0.09 -14.95 24.67
CA VAL A 123 1.28 -15.25 25.13
C VAL A 123 1.64 -14.42 26.35
N LEU A 124 1.46 -13.09 26.30
CA LEU A 124 1.70 -12.20 27.42
C LEU A 124 0.81 -12.53 28.63
N THR A 125 -0.45 -12.94 28.38
CA THR A 125 -1.37 -13.37 29.45
C THR A 125 -0.93 -14.70 30.07
N ALA A 126 -0.40 -15.63 29.28
CA ALA A 126 0.18 -16.87 29.79
C ALA A 126 1.47 -16.60 30.59
N MET A 127 2.34 -15.71 30.12
CA MET A 127 3.52 -15.26 30.87
C MET A 127 3.11 -14.60 32.19
N LEU A 128 2.08 -13.73 32.19
CA LEU A 128 1.56 -13.12 33.43
C LEU A 128 1.08 -14.11 34.49
N LYS A 129 0.76 -15.37 34.13
CA LYS A 129 0.38 -16.42 35.07
C LYS A 129 1.58 -17.08 35.78
N GLY A 130 2.80 -16.83 35.32
CA GLY A 130 4.04 -17.32 35.94
C GLY A 130 4.49 -16.48 37.15
N GLN A 131 5.48 -16.98 37.89
CA GLN A 131 6.17 -16.18 38.90
C GLN A 131 7.15 -15.23 38.23
N HIS A 132 6.86 -13.93 38.30
CA HIS A 132 7.69 -12.87 37.76
C HIS A 132 7.88 -11.76 38.80
N ASP A 133 8.98 -11.02 38.70
CA ASP A 133 9.23 -9.84 39.50
C ASP A 133 8.31 -8.67 39.07
N ALA A 134 8.17 -7.69 39.96
CA ALA A 134 7.23 -6.58 39.78
C ALA A 134 7.51 -5.74 38.52
N PHE A 135 8.77 -5.64 38.11
CA PHE A 135 9.19 -4.93 36.89
C PHE A 135 8.69 -5.64 35.63
N THR A 136 8.92 -6.96 35.52
CA THR A 136 8.50 -7.77 34.37
C THR A 136 6.97 -7.84 34.26
N LEU A 137 6.25 -7.96 35.39
CA LEU A 137 4.79 -7.88 35.42
C LEU A 137 4.26 -6.54 34.91
N GLY A 138 4.92 -5.43 35.27
CA GLY A 138 4.60 -4.10 34.76
C GLY A 138 4.80 -3.99 33.25
N GLY A 139 5.93 -4.49 32.75
CA GLY A 139 6.25 -4.52 31.31
C GLY A 139 5.24 -5.33 30.49
N LEU A 140 4.91 -6.54 30.94
CA LEU A 140 3.94 -7.44 30.27
C LEU A 140 2.53 -6.82 30.20
N LYS A 141 2.08 -6.12 31.26
CA LYS A 141 0.79 -5.42 31.27
C LYS A 141 0.73 -4.26 30.27
N ILE A 142 1.82 -3.51 30.14
CA ILE A 142 1.94 -2.41 29.16
C ILE A 142 1.89 -2.98 27.74
N LEU A 143 2.62 -4.07 27.48
CA LEU A 143 2.60 -4.75 26.19
C LEU A 143 1.20 -5.26 25.83
N LEU A 144 0.50 -5.90 26.77
CA LEU A 144 -0.85 -6.43 26.57
C LEU A 144 -1.87 -5.33 26.24
N ALA A 145 -1.84 -4.22 26.97
CA ALA A 145 -2.70 -3.07 26.73
C ALA A 145 -2.39 -2.36 25.39
N SER A 146 -1.14 -2.38 24.96
CA SER A 146 -0.74 -1.83 23.66
C SER A 146 -1.18 -2.71 22.48
N ASN A 147 -1.24 -4.03 22.68
CA ASN A 147 -1.52 -5.00 21.63
C ASN A 147 -3.02 -5.20 21.33
N THR A 148 -3.91 -5.07 22.33
CA THR A 148 -5.37 -5.14 22.10
C THR A 148 -5.87 -4.10 21.07
N ASN A 149 -5.17 -2.98 20.95
CA ASN A 149 -5.45 -1.95 19.93
C ASN A 149 -4.82 -2.22 18.56
N ARG A 150 -4.00 -3.28 18.38
CA ARG A 150 -3.36 -3.61 17.09
C ARG A 150 -4.31 -4.27 16.11
N ILE A 151 -5.18 -5.20 16.52
CA ILE A 151 -6.07 -5.92 15.57
C ILE A 151 -7.00 -4.96 14.81
N PRO A 152 -7.81 -4.11 15.48
CA PRO A 152 -8.63 -3.12 14.76
C PRO A 152 -7.81 -2.17 13.89
N ARG A 153 -6.60 -1.82 14.34
CA ARG A 153 -5.68 -0.95 13.58
C ARG A 153 -5.08 -1.64 12.35
N LEU A 154 -4.79 -2.94 12.42
CA LEU A 154 -4.33 -3.75 11.30
C LEU A 154 -5.45 -3.98 10.28
N VAL A 155 -6.67 -4.26 10.74
CA VAL A 155 -7.87 -4.34 9.89
C VAL A 155 -8.09 -3.00 9.17
N GLY A 156 -8.12 -1.88 9.89
CA GLY A 156 -8.27 -0.56 9.27
C GLY A 156 -7.12 -0.20 8.31
N LYS A 157 -5.89 -0.67 8.59
CA LYS A 157 -4.76 -0.53 7.67
C LYS A 157 -4.96 -1.36 6.40
N LEU A 158 -5.43 -2.61 6.53
CA LEU A 158 -5.73 -3.49 5.40
C LEU A 158 -6.84 -2.90 4.52
N GLU A 159 -7.92 -2.38 5.10
CA GLU A 159 -8.97 -1.69 4.36
C GLU A 159 -8.45 -0.49 3.57
N THR A 160 -7.52 0.26 4.17
CA THR A 160 -6.85 1.39 3.51
C THR A 160 -6.00 0.91 2.33
N ILE A 161 -5.24 -0.18 2.51
CA ILE A 161 -4.44 -0.79 1.44
C ILE A 161 -5.33 -1.31 0.31
N ASN A 162 -6.43 -2.01 0.64
CA ASN A 162 -7.38 -2.54 -0.35
C ASN A 162 -8.01 -1.43 -1.20
N ARG A 163 -8.21 -0.24 -0.62
CA ARG A 163 -8.63 0.94 -1.38
C ARG A 163 -7.59 1.36 -2.42
N TYR A 164 -6.30 1.34 -2.05
CA TYR A 164 -5.21 1.64 -2.96
C TYR A 164 -5.03 0.58 -4.04
N VAL A 165 -5.19 -0.71 -3.73
CA VAL A 165 -5.21 -1.80 -4.72
C VAL A 165 -6.28 -1.54 -5.78
N ARG A 166 -7.54 -1.31 -5.35
CA ARG A 166 -8.65 -0.98 -6.27
C ARG A 166 -8.40 0.27 -7.11
N GLN A 167 -7.72 1.27 -6.54
CA GLN A 167 -7.35 2.47 -7.28
C GLN A 167 -6.28 2.17 -8.35
N ALA A 168 -5.25 1.38 -7.98
CA ALA A 168 -4.19 0.97 -8.88
C ALA A 168 -4.72 0.09 -10.03
N GLU A 169 -5.62 -0.85 -9.74
CA GLU A 169 -6.31 -1.67 -10.76
C GLU A 169 -7.03 -0.80 -11.80
N ARG A 170 -7.75 0.24 -11.35
CA ARG A 170 -8.44 1.17 -12.25
C ARG A 170 -7.47 1.99 -13.08
N GLN A 171 -6.34 2.41 -12.50
CA GLN A 171 -5.30 3.15 -13.22
C GLN A 171 -4.63 2.27 -14.28
N LYS A 172 -4.27 1.04 -13.92
CA LYS A 172 -3.76 0.00 -14.84
C LYS A 172 -4.73 -0.25 -16.00
N ALA A 173 -6.01 -0.49 -15.72
CA ALA A 173 -7.01 -0.73 -16.76
C ALA A 173 -7.11 0.44 -17.77
N ARG A 174 -7.07 1.69 -17.27
CA ARG A 174 -7.07 2.88 -18.13
C ARG A 174 -5.79 3.00 -18.95
N ALA A 175 -4.64 2.77 -18.35
CA ALA A 175 -3.34 2.81 -19.03
C ALA A 175 -3.26 1.74 -20.13
N LEU A 176 -3.80 0.54 -19.87
CA LEU A 176 -3.85 -0.55 -20.84
C LEU A 176 -4.67 -0.17 -22.08
N VAL A 177 -5.85 0.43 -21.90
CA VAL A 177 -6.68 0.90 -23.02
C VAL A 177 -5.95 1.98 -23.83
N ALA A 178 -5.28 2.92 -23.17
CA ALA A 178 -4.50 3.96 -23.84
C ALA A 178 -3.32 3.37 -24.63
N TRP A 179 -2.62 2.40 -24.04
CA TRP A 179 -1.51 1.68 -24.68
C TRP A 179 -1.97 0.89 -25.91
N GLN A 180 -3.07 0.15 -25.81
CA GLN A 180 -3.64 -0.57 -26.96
C GLN A 180 -4.01 0.37 -28.11
N LYS A 181 -4.54 1.56 -27.79
CA LYS A 181 -4.86 2.58 -28.81
C LYS A 181 -3.58 3.13 -29.46
N ALA A 182 -2.56 3.44 -28.67
CA ALA A 182 -1.28 3.93 -29.19
C ALA A 182 -0.58 2.87 -30.05
N LYS A 183 -0.60 1.60 -29.62
CA LYS A 183 -0.04 0.46 -30.37
C LYS A 183 -0.65 0.29 -31.75
N LYS A 184 -1.96 0.51 -31.87
CA LYS A 184 -2.68 0.44 -33.17
C LYS A 184 -2.38 1.61 -34.10
N LEU A 185 -1.93 2.75 -33.56
CA LEU A 185 -1.57 3.92 -34.34
C LEU A 185 -0.10 3.90 -34.79
N SER A 186 0.73 3.11 -34.12
CA SER A 186 2.15 2.92 -34.42
C SER A 186 2.44 1.68 -35.28
N ALA A 187 1.43 0.85 -35.55
CA ALA A 187 1.51 -0.35 -36.40
C ALA A 187 0.91 -0.06 -37.78
#